data_AF-A0A8X6U2S0-F1
#
_entry.id   AF-A0A8X6U2S0-F1
#
_cell.length_a   1.000
_cell.length_b   1.000
_cell.length_c   1.000
_cell.angle_alpha   90.00
_cell.angle_beta   90.00
_cell.angle_gamma   90.00
#
_symmetry.space_group_name_H-M   'P 1'
#
loop_
_entity.id
_entity.type
_entity.pdbx_description
1 polymer ?
#
loop_
_entity_poly.entity_id
_entity_poly.type
_entity_poly.pdbx_seq_one_letter_code
_entity_poly.pdbx_strand_id
1 'polypeptide(L)'
;MLMTIKLYQNDSQVTDAWDAVQSIFQCCGMSMDKDPGYEVWSKRNAHFGGVYKIPATCCKPKDDGLRDRCQKDPNENNAYLEVFIPFYQSSNGHY
;
A
#
# COMPACT_ATOMS: atom_id res chain seq x y z
N MET A 1 2.25 -13.77 0.69
CA MET A 1 2.63 -12.39 0.28
C MET A 1 3.54 -11.70 1.31
N LEU A 2 3.27 -11.68 2.61
CA LEU A 2 4.03 -10.86 3.59
C LEU A 2 5.57 -10.98 3.51
N MET A 3 6.09 -12.21 3.42
CA MET A 3 7.53 -12.48 3.40
C MET A 3 8.23 -11.95 2.14
N THR A 4 7.47 -11.62 1.08
CA THR A 4 8.02 -11.15 -0.19
C THR A 4 8.17 -9.62 -0.22
N ILE A 5 7.68 -8.89 0.78
CA ILE A 5 7.80 -7.42 0.86
C ILE A 5 9.26 -6.95 0.86
N LYS A 6 10.16 -7.69 1.50
CA LYS A 6 11.62 -7.41 1.48
C LYS A 6 12.25 -7.58 0.09
N LEU A 7 11.59 -8.31 -0.81
CA LEU A 7 12.04 -8.57 -2.17
C LEU A 7 11.44 -7.58 -3.19
N TYR A 8 10.46 -6.79 -2.80
CA TYR A 8 9.90 -5.74 -3.64
C TYR A 8 10.98 -4.71 -3.99
N GLN A 9 11.10 -4.37 -5.28
CA GLN A 9 12.20 -3.63 -5.93
C GLN A 9 13.56 -4.34 -6.04
N ASN A 10 13.70 -5.56 -5.48
CA ASN A 10 14.88 -6.40 -5.67
C ASN A 10 14.62 -7.57 -6.65
N ASP A 11 13.38 -8.05 -6.71
CA ASP A 11 12.92 -9.08 -7.63
C ASP A 11 11.77 -8.52 -8.48
N SER A 12 11.92 -8.58 -9.81
CA SER A 12 10.95 -8.00 -10.74
C SER A 12 9.60 -8.73 -10.70
N GLN A 13 9.60 -10.06 -10.59
CA GLN A 13 8.35 -10.84 -10.53
C GLN A 13 7.57 -10.54 -9.25
N VAL A 14 8.28 -10.37 -8.13
CA VAL A 14 7.66 -9.96 -6.86
C VAL A 14 7.13 -8.53 -6.96
N THR A 15 7.87 -7.63 -7.60
CA THR A 15 7.47 -6.24 -7.78
C THR A 15 6.20 -6.14 -8.62
N ASP A 16 6.19 -6.79 -9.78
CA ASP A 16 5.04 -6.81 -10.69
C ASP A 16 3.79 -7.40 -10.04
N ALA A 17 3.95 -8.48 -9.25
CA ALA A 17 2.83 -9.10 -8.54
C ALA A 17 2.22 -8.16 -7.49
N TRP A 18 3.05 -7.45 -6.72
CA TRP A 18 2.57 -6.47 -5.74
C TRP A 18 1.93 -5.26 -6.42
N ASP A 19 2.56 -4.74 -7.48
CA ASP A 19 2.05 -3.59 -8.23
C ASP A 19 0.68 -3.89 -8.85
N ALA A 20 0.49 -5.10 -9.38
CA ALA A 20 -0.79 -5.56 -9.89
C ALA A 20 -1.85 -5.63 -8.78
N VAL A 21 -1.54 -6.27 -7.64
CA VAL A 21 -2.46 -6.39 -6.51
C VAL A 21 -2.85 -5.00 -5.98
N GLN A 22 -1.89 -4.11 -5.77
CA GLN A 22 -2.12 -2.76 -5.26
C GLN A 22 -2.98 -1.94 -6.20
N SER A 23 -2.73 -2.04 -7.51
CA SER A 23 -3.50 -1.33 -8.53
C SER A 23 -4.93 -1.85 -8.69
N ILE A 24 -5.12 -3.19 -8.64
CA ILE A 24 -6.43 -3.83 -8.81
C ILE A 24 -7.30 -3.63 -7.58
N PHE A 25 -6.75 -3.90 -6.40
CA PHE A 25 -7.51 -3.86 -5.15
C PHE A 25 -7.51 -2.49 -4.49
N GLN A 26 -6.81 -1.51 -5.07
CA GLN A 26 -6.70 -0.16 -4.54
C GLN A 26 -6.33 -0.20 -3.06
N CYS A 27 -5.24 -0.92 -2.76
CA CYS A 27 -4.76 -1.15 -1.41
C CYS A 27 -3.26 -0.89 -1.35
N CYS A 28 -2.74 -0.67 -0.15
CA CYS A 28 -1.32 -0.46 0.05
C CYS A 28 -0.75 -1.42 1.09
N GLY A 29 -0.52 -2.68 0.70
CA GLY A 29 0.06 -3.68 1.60
C GLY A 29 -0.99 -4.51 2.33
N MET A 30 -0.66 -4.98 3.53
CA MET A 30 -1.48 -5.91 4.29
C MET A 30 -1.43 -5.56 5.78
N SER A 31 -2.60 -5.50 6.40
CA SER A 31 -2.68 -5.27 7.85
C SER A 31 -2.13 -6.47 8.60
N MET A 32 -1.30 -6.17 9.61
CA MET A 32 -0.85 -7.11 10.60
C MET A 32 -1.50 -6.68 11.91
N ASP A 33 -2.38 -7.51 12.44
CA ASP A 33 -3.13 -7.24 13.68
C ASP A 33 -3.91 -5.92 13.65
N LYS A 34 -3.46 -4.90 14.40
CA LYS A 34 -4.12 -3.59 14.54
C LYS A 34 -3.44 -2.50 13.73
N ASP A 35 -2.31 -2.79 13.09
CA ASP A 35 -1.56 -1.79 12.34
C ASP A 35 -2.16 -1.57 10.95
N PRO A 36 -2.17 -0.33 10.44
CA PRO A 36 -2.55 -0.06 9.06
C PRO A 36 -1.68 -0.85 8.08
N GLY A 37 -2.31 -1.36 7.02
CA GLY A 37 -1.64 -2.28 6.08
C GLY A 37 -0.44 -1.70 5.34
N TYR A 38 -0.36 -0.37 5.23
CA TYR A 38 0.74 0.32 4.55
C TYR A 38 2.01 0.42 5.38
N GLU A 39 1.93 0.33 6.70
CA GLU A 39 3.11 0.40 7.57
C GLU A 39 4.04 -0.80 7.39
N VAL A 40 3.54 -1.87 6.78
CA VAL A 40 4.34 -3.05 6.47
C VAL A 40 5.55 -2.71 5.58
N TRP A 41 5.42 -1.69 4.72
CA TRP A 41 6.47 -1.27 3.79
C TRP A 41 7.65 -0.70 4.55
N SER A 42 7.41 0.27 5.42
CA SER A 42 8.48 0.88 6.24
C SER A 42 9.07 -0.08 7.25
N LYS A 43 8.27 -1.03 7.77
CA LYS A 43 8.72 -2.01 8.76
C LYS A 43 9.53 -3.17 8.15
N ARG A 44 9.26 -3.57 6.90
CA ARG A 44 9.79 -4.83 6.31
C ARG A 44 10.60 -4.66 5.03
N ASN A 45 10.65 -3.47 4.45
CA ASN A 45 11.46 -3.18 3.28
C ASN A 45 12.33 -1.94 3.54
N ALA A 46 13.65 -2.12 3.46
CA ALA A 46 14.63 -1.07 3.76
C ALA A 46 14.51 0.17 2.85
N HIS A 47 13.93 0.03 1.66
CA HIS A 47 13.72 1.16 0.73
C HIS A 47 12.61 2.11 1.21
N PHE A 48 11.70 1.63 2.07
CA PHE A 48 10.54 2.39 2.53
C PHE A 48 10.63 2.84 3.99
N GLY A 49 11.78 2.65 4.64
CA GLY A 49 12.04 3.08 6.02
C GLY A 49 12.60 4.50 6.13
N GLY A 50 12.63 5.26 5.03
CA GLY A 50 13.33 6.55 4.93
C GLY A 50 12.51 7.61 4.21
N VAL A 51 13.01 8.05 3.04
CA VAL A 51 12.37 9.13 2.26
C VAL A 51 11.01 8.71 1.74
N TYR A 52 10.92 7.54 1.12
CA TYR A 52 9.66 6.96 0.69
C TYR A 52 9.12 6.07 1.80
N LYS A 53 7.81 6.06 1.99
CA LYS A 53 7.09 5.24 2.98
C LYS A 53 6.26 4.14 2.33
N ILE A 54 5.86 4.34 1.07
CA ILE A 54 5.01 3.40 0.32
C ILE A 54 5.42 3.31 -1.16
N PRO A 55 5.08 2.20 -1.84
CA PRO A 55 5.14 2.06 -3.29
C PRO A 55 4.35 3.11 -4.07
N ALA A 56 4.79 3.39 -5.30
CA ALA A 56 4.14 4.36 -6.18
C ALA A 56 2.72 3.93 -6.60
N THR A 57 2.49 2.64 -6.73
CA THR A 57 1.21 2.00 -7.07
C THR A 57 0.16 2.13 -5.95
N CYS A 58 0.58 2.43 -4.73
CA CYS A 58 -0.32 2.78 -3.64
C CYS A 58 -0.92 4.19 -3.75
N CYS A 59 -0.40 5.04 -4.63
CA CYS A 59 -0.83 6.42 -4.77
C CYS A 59 -2.00 6.55 -5.73
N LYS A 60 -3.00 7.37 -5.35
CA LYS A 60 -4.16 7.69 -6.18
C LYS A 60 -3.80 8.57 -7.38
N PRO A 61 -2.95 9.62 -7.23
CA PRO A 61 -2.58 10.47 -8.35
C PRO A 61 -1.66 9.73 -9.34
N LYS A 62 -1.92 9.94 -10.63
CA LYS A 62 -1.04 9.48 -11.72
C LYS A 62 0.01 10.53 -12.13
N ASP A 63 -0.17 11.77 -11.68
CA ASP A 63 0.80 12.86 -11.88
C ASP A 63 2.07 12.61 -11.06
N ASP A 64 3.24 12.72 -11.70
CA ASP A 64 4.52 12.36 -11.08
C ASP A 64 4.87 13.23 -9.87
N GLY A 65 4.57 14.53 -9.91
CA GLY A 65 4.85 15.44 -8.78
C GLY A 65 3.96 15.15 -7.58
N LEU A 66 2.67 14.87 -7.83
CA LEU A 66 1.74 14.47 -6.77
C LEU A 66 2.02 13.06 -6.24
N ARG A 67 2.51 12.17 -7.09
CA ARG A 67 2.88 10.80 -6.72
C ARG A 67 4.12 10.77 -5.84
N ASP A 68 5.16 11.53 -6.16
CA ASP A 68 6.36 11.66 -5.31
C ASP A 68 6.00 12.15 -3.90
N ARG A 69 5.12 13.16 -3.82
CA ARG A 69 4.61 13.65 -2.52
C ARG A 69 3.83 12.57 -1.77
N CYS A 70 2.97 11.83 -2.46
CA CYS A 70 2.22 10.74 -1.85
C CYS A 70 3.13 9.63 -1.29
N GLN A 71 4.17 9.25 -2.01
CA GLN A 71 5.08 8.20 -1.55
C GLN A 71 5.85 8.62 -0.29
N LYS A 72 6.16 9.92 -0.15
CA LYS A 72 6.88 10.48 1.01
C LYS A 72 5.94 10.75 2.20
N ASP A 73 4.75 11.24 1.92
CA ASP A 73 3.75 11.63 2.92
C ASP A 73 2.34 11.15 2.53
N PRO A 74 2.07 9.84 2.70
CA PRO A 74 0.80 9.26 2.37
C PRO A 74 -0.27 9.61 3.40
N ASN A 75 -1.47 9.92 2.91
CA ASN A 75 -2.67 10.16 3.69
C ASN A 75 -3.91 9.64 2.95
N GLU A 76 -5.06 9.67 3.61
CA GLU A 76 -6.34 9.14 3.08
C GLU A 76 -6.77 9.80 1.76
N ASN A 77 -6.33 11.02 1.47
CA ASN A 77 -6.69 11.75 0.25
C ASN A 77 -5.80 11.40 -0.94
N ASN A 78 -4.55 10.99 -0.72
CA ASN A 78 -3.57 10.77 -1.79
C ASN A 78 -3.12 9.32 -1.96
N ALA A 79 -3.41 8.43 -1.00
CA ALA A 79 -2.98 7.05 -1.00
C ALA A 79 -4.11 6.08 -0.62
N TYR A 80 -3.97 4.83 -1.03
CA TYR A 80 -4.86 3.72 -0.71
C TYR A 80 -4.50 3.10 0.65
N LEU A 81 -4.73 3.85 1.74
CA LEU A 81 -4.33 3.43 3.10
C LEU A 81 -5.35 2.58 3.84
N GLU A 82 -6.57 2.50 3.31
CA GLU A 82 -7.62 1.74 3.97
C GLU A 82 -7.27 0.26 4.02
N VAL A 83 -7.55 -0.35 5.18
CA VAL A 83 -7.40 -1.78 5.37
C VAL A 83 -8.44 -2.46 4.50
N PHE A 84 -8.00 -3.26 3.53
CA PHE A 84 -8.88 -4.21 2.86
C PHE A 84 -9.37 -5.21 3.92
N ILE A 85 -10.52 -4.93 4.55
CA ILE A 85 -11.25 -5.90 5.36
C ILE A 85 -12.29 -6.52 4.43
N PRO A 86 -12.05 -7.73 3.88
CA PRO A 86 -12.99 -8.38 2.96
C PRO A 86 -14.37 -8.71 3.57
N PHE A 87 -14.62 -8.39 4.85
CA PHE A 87 -15.84 -8.75 5.57
C PHE A 87 -16.56 -7.60 6.31
N TYR A 88 -16.10 -6.34 6.28
CA TYR A 88 -16.75 -5.25 7.06
C TYR A 88 -17.71 -4.34 6.27
N GLN A 89 -18.06 -4.70 5.02
CA GLN A 89 -19.12 -4.00 4.27
C GLN A 89 -20.45 -4.79 4.23
N SER A 90 -20.80 -5.52 5.29
CA SER A 90 -22.13 -6.16 5.40
C SER A 90 -22.80 -5.97 6.76
N SER A 91 -22.64 -4.80 7.38
CA SER A 91 -23.46 -4.44 8.55
C SER A 91 -23.54 -2.93 8.74
N ASN A 92 -24.12 -2.24 7.76
CA ASN A 92 -24.88 -1.01 8.02
C ASN A 92 -26.10 -1.04 7.09
N GLY A 93 -27.12 -1.75 7.56
CA GLY A 93 -28.44 -1.76 6.96
C GLY A 93 -29.05 -0.36 7.06
N HIS A 94 -29.29 0.24 5.89
CA HIS A 94 -30.35 1.23 5.74
C HIS A 94 -31.64 0.46 5.43
N TYR A 95 -32.53 0.39 6.42
CA TYR A 95 -33.98 0.30 6.24
C TYR A 95 -34.62 1.34 7.16
#